data_AF-A0A3N0YQL2-F1
#
_entry.id   AF-A0A3N0YQL2-F1
#
_cell.length_a   1.000
_cell.length_b   1.000
_cell.length_c   1.000
_cell.angle_alpha   90.00
_cell.angle_beta   90.00
_cell.angle_gamma   90.00
#
_symmetry.space_group_name_H-M   'P 1'
#
loop_
_entity.id
_entity.type
_entity.pdbx_description
1 polymer ?
#
loop_
_entity_poly.entity_id
_entity_poly.type
_entity_poly.pdbx_seq_one_letter_code
_entity_poly.pdbx_strand_id
1 'polypeptide(L)'
;LFTQSVPFTTPIQGGLKDGMIITVCGRVLLDANRFDVDFLYGSDHVLHFNPRYDGGSGLVVHNTFQKGIWGSEENKSQTPFPRGQTFALQIFVTQGSYKISTNGKPFSEFKHRLPFSWVDRFCIVGKVELSLVAFQHVVMVPYKSVIHGGLQPGKVIIIHGVISPQANRVGISLRHKHGIAFDYSPRFDENVVVRNTYQDGKWGAEERSELLPYKRGALMQVTIFCSHHQYEVFVNGEKTHTYKHRYTKLEEIDVLDIRGDMQVGISLRHKHGIAFDYSPRFDENVVVRNTYQDGKWGAEERSELLPYKRGALMQVTIFCSHHQYEVFVNGEKTHTYKHRYTKLEEIDVLDIRGDMQLTFVQP
;
A
#
# COMPACT_ATOMS: atom_id res chain seq x y z
N LEU A 1 -7.28 3.28 21.48
CA LEU A 1 -7.22 4.18 20.31
C LEU A 1 -6.18 5.26 20.60
N PHE A 2 -5.09 5.30 19.85
CA PHE A 2 -4.10 6.38 19.97
C PHE A 2 -4.57 7.56 19.10
N THR A 3 -4.89 8.69 19.71
CA THR A 3 -5.12 9.96 19.00
C THR A 3 -3.79 10.69 18.83
N GLN A 4 -3.55 11.26 17.65
CA GLN A 4 -2.43 12.19 17.47
C GLN A 4 -2.87 13.57 17.95
N SER A 5 -2.04 14.24 18.76
CA SER A 5 -2.36 15.55 19.30
C SER A 5 -2.42 16.62 18.21
N VAL A 6 -3.44 17.47 18.26
CA VAL A 6 -3.54 18.68 17.42
C VAL A 6 -3.24 19.91 18.29
N PRO A 7 -2.34 20.83 17.88
CA PRO A 7 -1.66 20.93 16.58
C PRO A 7 -0.67 19.77 16.34
N PHE A 8 -0.73 19.21 15.14
CA PHE A 8 0.19 18.18 14.66
C PHE A 8 1.19 18.83 13.72
N THR A 9 2.48 18.55 13.87
CA THR A 9 3.52 19.02 12.94
C THR A 9 4.63 17.98 12.86
N THR A 10 5.06 17.66 11.63
CA THR A 10 6.12 16.68 11.39
C THR A 10 6.99 17.09 10.20
N PRO A 11 8.32 16.87 10.24
CA PRO A 11 9.17 17.03 9.07
C PRO A 11 8.91 15.94 8.02
N ILE A 12 8.92 16.31 6.74
CA ILE A 12 8.87 15.34 5.64
C ILE A 12 10.29 14.87 5.34
N GLN A 13 10.71 13.75 5.92
CA GLN A 13 12.07 13.23 5.76
C GLN A 13 12.39 12.95 4.28
N GLY A 14 13.45 13.57 3.77
CA GLY A 14 13.85 13.47 2.37
C GLY A 14 13.05 14.37 1.40
N GLY A 15 12.21 15.27 1.93
CA GLY A 15 11.39 16.22 1.17
C GLY A 15 10.22 15.56 0.44
N LEU A 16 9.34 16.40 -0.10
CA LEU A 16 8.18 15.94 -0.88
C LEU A 16 8.57 15.64 -2.34
N LYS A 17 8.08 14.53 -2.87
CA LYS A 17 8.47 13.97 -4.18
C LYS A 17 7.25 13.66 -5.05
N ASP A 18 7.46 13.63 -6.35
CA ASP A 18 6.48 13.12 -7.32
C ASP A 18 6.12 11.66 -6.98
N GLY A 19 4.85 11.30 -7.12
CA GLY A 19 4.35 9.97 -6.78
C GLY A 19 4.12 9.72 -5.28
N MET A 20 4.27 10.74 -4.41
CA MET A 20 3.94 10.63 -2.99
C MET A 20 2.44 10.80 -2.74
N ILE A 21 1.90 10.02 -1.80
CA ILE A 21 0.57 10.20 -1.21
C ILE A 21 0.73 10.57 0.26
N ILE A 22 0.04 11.63 0.68
CA ILE A 22 -0.14 11.96 2.10
C ILE A 22 -1.58 11.62 2.45
N THR A 23 -1.77 10.75 3.45
CA THR A 23 -3.11 10.37 3.94
C THR A 23 -3.31 10.86 5.36
N VAL A 24 -4.44 11.53 5.59
CA VAL A 24 -4.89 12.03 6.89
C VAL A 24 -6.25 11.40 7.19
N CYS A 25 -6.35 10.70 8.32
CA CYS A 25 -7.64 10.20 8.81
C CYS A 25 -7.93 10.80 10.17
N GLY A 26 -9.20 11.13 10.40
CA GLY A 26 -9.60 11.87 11.58
C GLY A 26 -11.10 12.02 11.72
N ARG A 27 -11.51 12.84 12.69
CA ARG A 27 -12.90 13.26 12.92
C ARG A 27 -12.96 14.78 13.01
N VAL A 28 -13.92 15.39 12.34
CA VAL A 28 -14.22 16.82 12.52
C VAL A 28 -14.95 16.99 13.85
N LEU A 29 -14.51 17.91 14.72
CA LEU A 29 -15.23 18.17 15.97
C LEU A 29 -16.64 18.71 15.71
N LEU A 30 -17.57 18.42 16.62
CA LEU A 30 -18.98 18.79 16.45
C LEU A 30 -19.19 20.31 16.43
N ASP A 31 -18.31 21.07 17.08
CA ASP A 31 -18.29 22.52 17.18
C ASP A 31 -17.22 23.18 16.28
N ALA A 32 -16.74 22.45 15.25
CA ALA A 32 -15.70 22.93 14.35
C ALA A 32 -16.12 24.20 13.60
N ASN A 33 -15.30 25.25 13.66
CA ASN A 33 -15.41 26.44 12.80
C ASN A 33 -14.50 26.30 11.56
N ARG A 34 -13.29 25.74 11.74
CA ARG A 34 -12.40 25.29 10.67
C ARG A 34 -11.34 24.31 11.17
N PHE A 35 -10.65 23.67 10.23
CA PHE A 35 -9.34 23.08 10.44
C PHE A 35 -8.47 23.30 9.20
N ASP A 36 -7.17 23.13 9.34
CA ASP A 36 -6.18 23.50 8.33
C ASP A 36 -5.19 22.34 8.14
N VAL A 37 -4.84 22.01 6.90
CA VAL A 37 -3.91 20.93 6.51
C VAL A 37 -2.89 21.52 5.54
N ASP A 38 -1.66 21.72 5.99
CA ASP A 38 -0.70 22.60 5.33
C ASP A 38 0.61 21.90 4.98
N PHE A 39 1.11 22.15 3.77
CA PHE A 39 2.50 21.92 3.39
C PHE A 39 3.27 23.22 3.57
N LEU A 40 4.34 23.17 4.37
CA LEU A 40 5.11 24.35 4.76
C LEU A 40 6.53 24.31 4.19
N TYR A 41 7.11 25.49 4.00
CA TYR A 41 8.54 25.71 3.80
C TYR A 41 8.96 26.99 4.52
N GLY A 42 9.84 26.88 5.53
CA GLY A 42 10.11 28.02 6.42
C GLY A 42 8.82 28.58 7.05
N SER A 43 8.52 29.87 6.81
CA SER A 43 7.27 30.55 7.20
C SER A 43 6.17 30.54 6.13
N ASP A 44 6.45 30.00 4.94
CA ASP A 44 5.53 30.01 3.80
C ASP A 44 4.64 28.76 3.82
N HIS A 45 3.37 28.91 3.43
CA HIS A 45 2.44 27.80 3.21
C HIS A 45 2.40 27.51 1.70
N VAL A 46 3.10 26.46 1.27
CA VAL A 46 3.19 26.03 -0.14
C VAL A 46 1.82 25.59 -0.64
N LEU A 47 1.14 24.76 0.16
CA LEU A 47 -0.29 24.47 0.06
C LEU A 47 -0.91 24.73 1.42
N HIS A 48 -1.99 25.52 1.43
CA HIS A 48 -2.91 25.65 2.54
C HIS A 48 -4.24 25.01 2.14
N PHE A 49 -4.69 23.96 2.84
CA PHE A 49 -5.98 23.30 2.61
C PHE A 49 -6.87 23.49 3.84
N ASN A 50 -7.92 24.29 3.70
CA ASN A 50 -8.67 24.79 4.85
C ASN A 50 -10.20 24.62 4.69
N PRO A 51 -10.76 23.50 5.19
CA PRO A 51 -12.18 23.35 5.42
C PRO A 51 -12.72 24.36 6.44
N ARG A 52 -13.61 25.26 5.98
CA ARG A 52 -14.31 26.29 6.76
C ARG A 52 -15.81 25.96 6.85
N TYR A 53 -16.41 26.28 7.98
CA TYR A 53 -17.83 25.99 8.28
C TYR A 53 -18.65 27.26 8.58
N ASP A 54 -18.18 28.39 8.04
CA ASP A 54 -18.79 29.71 8.17
C ASP A 54 -19.99 29.84 7.22
N GLY A 55 -21.13 29.27 7.64
CA GLY A 55 -22.40 29.31 6.91
C GLY A 55 -22.74 28.03 6.14
N GLY A 56 -24.01 27.62 6.24
CA GLY A 56 -24.60 26.53 5.44
C GLY A 56 -23.83 25.21 5.51
N SER A 57 -23.57 24.62 4.34
CA SER A 57 -22.86 23.35 4.16
C SER A 57 -21.33 23.49 4.08
N GLY A 58 -20.77 24.65 4.44
CA GLY A 58 -19.33 24.91 4.47
C GLY A 58 -18.65 24.91 3.10
N LEU A 59 -17.33 25.13 3.11
CA LEU A 59 -16.48 25.16 1.93
C LEU A 59 -15.05 24.72 2.26
N VAL A 60 -14.22 24.48 1.24
CA VAL A 60 -12.78 24.29 1.40
C VAL A 60 -12.03 25.34 0.60
N VAL A 61 -11.13 26.07 1.28
CA VAL A 61 -10.20 27.02 0.66
C VAL A 61 -8.88 26.34 0.34
N HIS A 62 -8.34 26.59 -0.85
CA HIS A 62 -6.96 26.27 -1.21
C HIS A 62 -6.22 27.57 -1.47
N ASN A 63 -5.01 27.73 -0.93
CA ASN A 63 -4.19 28.91 -1.22
C ASN A 63 -2.69 28.62 -1.00
N THR A 64 -1.87 29.61 -1.30
CA THR A 64 -0.44 29.67 -0.97
C THR A 64 -0.19 30.97 -0.19
N PHE A 65 0.57 30.89 0.89
CA PHE A 65 1.08 32.05 1.62
C PHE A 65 2.58 32.15 1.37
N GLN A 66 3.03 33.28 0.85
CA GLN A 66 4.45 33.52 0.56
C GLN A 66 4.88 34.91 1.03
N LYS A 67 6.02 35.00 1.72
CA LYS A 67 6.65 36.28 2.12
C LYS A 67 5.69 37.23 2.85
N GLY A 68 4.83 36.68 3.71
CA GLY A 68 3.87 37.46 4.49
C GLY A 68 2.53 37.74 3.82
N ILE A 69 2.29 37.26 2.59
CA ILE A 69 1.10 37.60 1.79
C ILE A 69 0.38 36.33 1.30
N TRP A 70 -0.94 36.30 1.43
CA TRP A 70 -1.81 35.29 0.82
C TRP A 70 -2.03 35.56 -0.66
N GLY A 71 -1.96 34.52 -1.49
CA GLY A 71 -2.38 34.58 -2.89
C GLY A 71 -3.91 34.61 -3.06
N SER A 72 -4.39 34.44 -4.30
CA SER A 72 -5.82 34.32 -4.59
C SER A 72 -6.39 33.00 -4.04
N GLU A 73 -7.50 33.05 -3.30
CA GLU A 73 -8.18 31.85 -2.78
C GLU A 73 -8.80 31.01 -3.92
N GLU A 74 -8.66 29.68 -3.84
CA GLU A 74 -9.35 28.70 -4.69
C GLU A 74 -10.39 27.94 -3.86
N ASN A 75 -11.65 28.35 -3.97
CA ASN A 75 -12.73 27.88 -3.12
C ASN A 75 -13.54 26.73 -3.75
N LYS A 76 -13.86 25.72 -2.94
CA LYS A 76 -14.75 24.60 -3.29
C LYS A 76 -15.93 24.58 -2.32
N SER A 77 -17.12 24.93 -2.82
CA SER A 77 -18.37 24.90 -2.05
C SER A 77 -18.77 23.47 -1.66
N GLN A 78 -19.45 23.33 -0.52
CA GLN A 78 -19.81 22.05 0.12
C GLN A 78 -18.56 21.29 0.59
N THR A 79 -18.27 21.38 1.89
CA THR A 79 -17.13 20.65 2.46
C THR A 79 -17.41 19.13 2.51
N PRO A 80 -16.49 18.27 2.05
CA PRO A 80 -16.63 16.80 2.14
C PRO A 80 -16.38 16.26 3.56
N PHE A 81 -16.24 17.15 4.55
CA PHE A 81 -15.92 16.86 5.94
C PHE A 81 -17.05 17.32 6.88
N PRO A 82 -18.18 16.60 7.04
CA PRO A 82 -19.25 17.06 7.93
C PRO A 82 -18.81 17.06 9.41
N ARG A 83 -19.30 18.02 10.20
CA ARG A 83 -19.08 18.07 11.66
C ARG A 83 -19.50 16.77 12.34
N GLY A 84 -18.70 16.31 13.30
CA GLY A 84 -18.90 15.05 14.03
C GLY A 84 -18.56 13.78 13.25
N GLN A 85 -18.38 13.84 11.93
CA GLN A 85 -18.08 12.68 11.09
C GLN A 85 -16.59 12.41 10.98
N THR A 86 -16.25 11.13 10.74
CA THR A 86 -14.91 10.72 10.35
C THR A 86 -14.65 10.99 8.88
N PHE A 87 -13.37 11.12 8.51
CA PHE A 87 -12.94 11.30 7.13
C PHE A 87 -11.61 10.61 6.85
N ALA A 88 -11.36 10.37 5.56
CA ALA A 88 -10.04 10.12 4.99
C ALA A 88 -9.76 11.19 3.91
N LEU A 89 -8.73 12.01 4.12
CA LEU A 89 -8.20 12.97 3.17
C LEU A 89 -6.92 12.39 2.56
N GLN A 90 -6.76 12.52 1.25
CA GLN A 90 -5.60 12.05 0.51
C GLN A 90 -5.10 13.16 -0.39
N ILE A 91 -3.81 13.46 -0.33
CA ILE A 91 -3.14 14.43 -1.19
C ILE A 91 -2.07 13.70 -1.99
N PHE A 92 -2.30 13.52 -3.29
CA PHE A 92 -1.35 12.91 -4.22
C PHE A 92 -0.51 13.99 -4.90
N VAL A 93 0.80 13.87 -4.78
CA VAL A 93 1.78 14.81 -5.32
C VAL A 93 2.17 14.37 -6.71
N THR A 94 1.86 15.21 -7.70
CA THR A 94 2.32 15.03 -9.09
C THR A 94 3.28 16.14 -9.49
N GLN A 95 3.97 15.99 -10.62
CA GLN A 95 4.84 17.02 -11.17
C GLN A 95 4.15 18.38 -11.42
N GLY A 96 2.83 18.41 -11.67
CA GLY A 96 2.08 19.63 -12.01
C GLY A 96 1.12 20.15 -10.94
N SER A 97 0.68 19.30 -10.01
CA SER A 97 -0.37 19.64 -9.05
C SER A 97 -0.40 18.71 -7.83
N TYR A 98 -1.08 19.18 -6.78
CA TYR A 98 -1.63 18.33 -5.72
C TYR A 98 -3.03 17.88 -6.12
N LYS A 99 -3.23 16.57 -6.29
CA LYS A 99 -4.55 15.96 -6.56
C LYS A 99 -5.14 15.46 -5.26
N ILE A 100 -6.32 15.95 -4.91
CA ILE A 100 -6.91 15.80 -3.59
C ILE A 100 -8.18 14.95 -3.68
N SER A 101 -8.23 13.90 -2.88
CA SER A 101 -9.38 13.00 -2.76
C SER A 101 -9.84 12.90 -1.31
N THR A 102 -11.14 12.72 -1.11
CA THR A 102 -11.76 12.63 0.20
C THR A 102 -12.74 11.45 0.22
N ASN A 103 -12.62 10.57 1.22
CA ASN A 103 -13.44 9.37 1.38
C ASN A 103 -13.49 8.51 0.09
N GLY A 104 -12.33 8.31 -0.53
CA GLY A 104 -12.20 7.54 -1.78
C GLY A 104 -12.77 8.20 -3.04
N LYS A 105 -13.14 9.48 -3.01
CA LYS A 105 -13.65 10.22 -4.17
C LYS A 105 -12.76 11.43 -4.49
N PRO A 106 -12.42 11.68 -5.78
CA PRO A 106 -11.75 12.92 -6.18
C PRO A 106 -12.56 14.15 -5.74
N PHE A 107 -11.89 15.16 -5.20
CA PHE A 107 -12.51 16.37 -4.65
C PHE A 107 -11.99 17.65 -5.31
N SER A 108 -10.67 17.83 -5.36
CA SER A 108 -10.04 19.03 -5.92
C SER A 108 -8.65 18.75 -6.48
N GLU A 109 -8.13 19.71 -7.22
CA GLU A 109 -6.75 19.72 -7.72
C GLU A 109 -6.23 21.15 -7.56
N PHE A 110 -5.09 21.31 -6.88
CA PHE A 110 -4.43 22.60 -6.68
C PHE A 110 -3.11 22.58 -7.47
N LYS A 111 -2.99 23.48 -8.45
CA LYS A 111 -1.77 23.59 -9.25
C LYS A 111 -0.63 24.18 -8.42
N HIS A 112 0.58 23.68 -8.63
CA HIS A 112 1.76 24.15 -7.90
C HIS A 112 2.02 25.64 -8.17
N ARG A 113 1.83 26.49 -7.15
CA ARG A 113 2.23 27.91 -7.19
C ARG A 113 3.67 28.13 -6.77
N LEU A 114 4.21 27.22 -5.96
CA LEU A 114 5.62 27.12 -5.58
C LEU A 114 6.11 25.68 -5.81
N PRO A 115 7.42 25.43 -5.95
CA PRO A 115 7.94 24.08 -6.12
C PRO A 115 7.58 23.18 -4.92
N PHE A 116 6.87 22.08 -5.18
CA PHE A 116 6.51 21.11 -4.13
C PHE A 116 7.75 20.51 -3.45
N SER A 117 8.89 20.47 -4.13
CA SER A 117 10.18 20.02 -3.60
C SER A 117 10.78 20.93 -2.52
N TRP A 118 10.23 22.14 -2.30
CA TRP A 118 10.59 22.99 -1.17
C TRP A 118 9.94 22.54 0.14
N VAL A 119 8.84 21.77 0.09
CA VAL A 119 8.09 21.39 1.30
C VAL A 119 8.97 20.59 2.26
N ASP A 120 9.17 21.14 3.46
CA ASP A 120 10.00 20.55 4.51
C ASP A 120 9.19 20.02 5.70
N ARG A 121 7.97 20.53 5.91
CA ARG A 121 7.07 20.16 7.01
C ARG A 121 5.62 20.00 6.54
N PHE A 122 4.91 19.13 7.25
CA PHE A 122 3.47 18.99 7.18
C PHE A 122 2.86 19.39 8.53
N CYS A 123 1.78 20.17 8.50
CA CYS A 123 1.13 20.72 9.67
C CYS A 123 -0.39 20.52 9.60
N ILE A 124 -1.02 20.20 10.73
CA ILE A 124 -2.48 20.15 10.86
C ILE A 124 -2.89 20.88 12.14
N VAL A 125 -3.79 21.86 12.02
CA VAL A 125 -4.28 22.67 13.15
C VAL A 125 -5.79 22.87 13.07
N GLY A 126 -6.38 23.43 14.14
CA GLY A 126 -7.81 23.71 14.23
C GLY A 126 -8.63 22.58 14.85
N LYS A 127 -9.94 22.57 14.60
CA LYS A 127 -10.92 21.75 15.34
C LYS A 127 -11.12 20.35 14.72
N VAL A 128 -10.08 19.52 14.79
CA VAL A 128 -10.05 18.16 14.24
C VAL A 128 -9.35 17.20 15.20
N GLU A 129 -9.82 15.95 15.24
CA GLU A 129 -9.14 14.82 15.90
C GLU A 129 -8.43 13.98 14.84
N LEU A 130 -7.21 13.52 15.10
CA LEU A 130 -6.43 12.72 14.16
C LEU A 130 -6.29 11.27 14.63
N SER A 131 -6.70 10.32 13.79
CA SER A 131 -6.38 8.89 13.93
C SER A 131 -5.15 8.49 13.11
N LEU A 132 -4.84 9.24 12.05
CA LEU A 132 -3.68 9.00 11.19
C LEU A 132 -3.14 10.31 10.59
N VAL A 133 -1.81 10.38 10.53
CA VAL A 133 -1.09 11.01 9.42
C VAL A 133 -0.05 10.01 8.87
N ALA A 134 -0.03 9.80 7.55
CA ALA A 134 0.89 8.89 6.87
C ALA A 134 1.45 9.50 5.57
N PHE A 135 2.71 9.17 5.26
CA PHE A 135 3.41 9.56 4.04
C PHE A 135 3.85 8.31 3.30
N GLN A 136 3.51 8.20 2.03
CA GLN A 136 3.70 6.99 1.22
C GLN A 136 4.29 7.36 -0.14
N HIS A 137 5.07 6.45 -0.72
CA HIS A 137 5.44 6.48 -2.14
C HIS A 137 4.68 5.37 -2.85
N VAL A 138 4.06 5.68 -3.99
CA VAL A 138 3.46 4.65 -4.85
C VAL A 138 4.56 3.82 -5.49
N VAL A 139 4.55 2.51 -5.24
CA VAL A 139 5.44 1.54 -5.88
C VAL A 139 4.66 0.78 -6.95
N MET A 140 5.06 0.91 -8.21
CA MET A 140 4.44 0.21 -9.34
C MET A 140 5.37 -0.90 -9.86
N VAL A 141 4.79 -1.99 -10.37
CA VAL A 141 5.50 -3.04 -11.11
C VAL A 141 5.51 -2.65 -12.60
N PRO A 142 6.65 -2.71 -13.34
CA PRO A 142 7.96 -3.19 -12.92
C PRO A 142 8.64 -2.28 -11.89
N TYR A 143 9.00 -2.85 -10.74
CA TYR A 143 9.62 -2.13 -9.64
C TYR A 143 11.14 -2.29 -9.71
N LYS A 144 11.87 -1.19 -9.55
CA LYS A 144 13.32 -1.22 -9.37
C LYS A 144 13.71 -0.35 -8.19
N SER A 145 14.64 -0.82 -7.37
CA SER A 145 15.16 -0.09 -6.23
C SER A 145 16.62 -0.42 -5.93
N VAL A 146 17.31 0.54 -5.32
CA VAL A 146 18.74 0.44 -4.98
C VAL A 146 18.91 -0.26 -3.64
N ILE A 147 19.73 -1.31 -3.63
CA ILE A 147 20.21 -1.99 -2.44
C ILE A 147 21.44 -1.23 -1.93
N HIS A 148 21.23 -0.24 -1.07
CA HIS A 148 22.33 0.57 -0.53
C HIS A 148 23.41 -0.30 0.14
N GLY A 149 24.66 -0.12 -0.27
CA GLY A 149 25.81 -0.92 0.16
C GLY A 149 25.91 -2.33 -0.47
N GLY A 150 25.15 -2.61 -1.54
CA GLY A 150 25.15 -3.90 -2.23
C GLY A 150 24.57 -5.05 -1.41
N LEU A 151 24.75 -6.29 -1.85
CA LEU A 151 24.49 -7.47 -1.03
C LEU A 151 25.71 -7.84 -0.20
N GLN A 152 25.46 -8.44 0.96
CA GLN A 152 26.50 -8.98 1.84
C GLN A 152 25.94 -10.25 2.51
N PRO A 153 26.79 -11.21 2.92
CA PRO A 153 26.36 -12.32 3.76
C PRO A 153 25.61 -11.82 5.00
N GLY A 154 24.44 -12.39 5.27
CA GLY A 154 23.54 -11.93 6.33
C GLY A 154 22.40 -11.03 5.85
N LYS A 155 22.47 -10.40 4.66
CA LYS A 155 21.35 -9.58 4.16
C LYS A 155 20.13 -10.45 3.81
N VAL A 156 18.96 -9.95 4.18
CA VAL A 156 17.64 -10.53 3.90
C VAL A 156 16.85 -9.55 3.02
N ILE A 157 16.23 -10.05 1.97
CA ILE A 157 15.21 -9.34 1.19
C ILE A 157 13.89 -10.08 1.40
N ILE A 158 12.84 -9.37 1.81
CA ILE A 158 11.48 -9.91 1.96
C ILE A 158 10.57 -9.22 0.95
N ILE A 159 9.83 -10.02 0.19
CA ILE A 159 8.91 -9.58 -0.85
C ILE A 159 7.54 -10.21 -0.57
N HIS A 160 6.50 -9.39 -0.51
CA HIS A 160 5.11 -9.82 -0.39
C HIS A 160 4.33 -9.42 -1.63
N GLY A 161 3.44 -10.30 -2.07
CA GLY A 161 2.51 -10.08 -3.17
C GLY A 161 1.64 -11.30 -3.39
N VAL A 162 0.52 -11.19 -4.10
CA VAL A 162 -0.26 -12.36 -4.53
C VAL A 162 -0.09 -12.47 -6.03
N ILE A 163 -0.06 -13.70 -6.53
CA ILE A 163 0.11 -13.95 -7.95
C ILE A 163 -1.19 -13.61 -8.70
N SER A 164 -1.12 -12.96 -9.86
CA SER A 164 -2.31 -12.73 -10.69
C SER A 164 -3.06 -14.04 -10.98
N PRO A 165 -4.41 -14.06 -10.97
CA PRO A 165 -5.18 -15.21 -11.40
C PRO A 165 -4.89 -15.62 -12.86
N GLN A 166 -4.39 -14.70 -13.69
CA GLN A 166 -3.98 -14.94 -15.08
C GLN A 166 -2.47 -15.09 -15.26
N ALA A 167 -1.70 -15.19 -14.16
CA ALA A 167 -0.25 -15.10 -14.25
C ALA A 167 0.35 -16.14 -15.20
N ASN A 168 1.21 -15.68 -16.08
CA ASN A 168 2.13 -16.54 -16.82
C ASN A 168 3.48 -16.56 -16.09
N ARG A 169 4.03 -15.39 -15.77
CA ARG A 169 5.38 -15.28 -15.19
C ARG A 169 5.48 -14.17 -14.15
N VAL A 170 6.28 -14.44 -13.13
CA VAL A 170 6.85 -13.41 -12.24
C VAL A 170 8.37 -13.48 -12.36
N GLY A 171 9.05 -12.36 -12.14
CA GLY A 171 10.51 -12.27 -12.10
C GLY A 171 10.96 -11.41 -10.92
N ILE A 172 11.89 -11.92 -10.14
CA ILE A 172 12.58 -11.22 -9.06
C ILE A 172 14.07 -11.33 -9.36
N SER A 173 14.68 -10.25 -9.82
CA SER A 173 16.09 -10.21 -10.22
C SER A 173 16.93 -9.38 -9.25
N LEU A 174 18.06 -9.93 -8.80
CA LEU A 174 19.12 -9.23 -8.10
C LEU A 174 20.23 -8.92 -9.12
N ARG A 175 20.45 -7.63 -9.36
CA ARG A 175 21.27 -7.14 -10.48
C ARG A 175 22.54 -6.46 -9.99
N HIS A 176 23.53 -6.50 -10.86
CA HIS A 176 24.75 -5.71 -10.78
C HIS A 176 24.89 -4.89 -12.07
N LYS A 177 25.82 -3.94 -12.11
CA LYS A 177 26.04 -2.99 -13.22
C LYS A 177 26.02 -3.60 -14.64
N HIS A 178 26.45 -4.86 -14.80
CA HIS A 178 26.63 -5.52 -16.09
C HIS A 178 25.73 -6.74 -16.33
N GLY A 179 24.83 -7.09 -15.40
CA GLY A 179 24.08 -8.35 -15.51
C GLY A 179 23.05 -8.61 -14.42
N ILE A 180 22.70 -9.88 -14.26
CA ILE A 180 21.78 -10.38 -13.22
C ILE A 180 22.53 -11.48 -12.48
N ALA A 181 22.86 -11.24 -11.21
CA ALA A 181 23.56 -12.20 -10.37
C ALA A 181 22.63 -13.37 -9.99
N PHE A 182 21.37 -13.07 -9.72
CA PHE A 182 20.33 -14.05 -9.42
C PHE A 182 18.99 -13.60 -10.02
N ASP A 183 18.48 -14.34 -10.98
CA ASP A 183 17.11 -14.23 -11.47
C ASP A 183 16.29 -15.37 -10.86
N TYR A 184 15.21 -15.02 -10.16
CA TYR A 184 14.25 -15.96 -9.59
C TYR A 184 12.91 -15.77 -10.29
N SER A 185 12.55 -16.70 -11.19
CA SER A 185 11.39 -16.56 -12.06
C SER A 185 10.39 -17.71 -11.90
N PRO A 186 9.34 -17.53 -11.09
CA PRO A 186 8.15 -18.37 -11.08
C PRO A 186 7.44 -18.34 -12.45
N ARG A 187 7.33 -19.50 -13.09
CA ARG A 187 6.68 -19.72 -14.39
C ARG A 187 5.44 -20.59 -14.19
N PHE A 188 4.26 -19.98 -14.25
CA PHE A 188 2.96 -20.60 -13.99
C PHE A 188 2.40 -21.32 -15.22
N ASP A 189 2.88 -20.95 -16.40
CA ASP A 189 2.70 -21.66 -17.67
C ASP A 189 3.48 -22.98 -17.70
N GLU A 190 4.71 -22.99 -17.18
CA GLU A 190 5.58 -24.18 -17.12
C GLU A 190 5.46 -24.97 -15.80
N ASN A 191 4.72 -24.48 -14.80
CA ASN A 191 4.61 -25.01 -13.44
C ASN A 191 5.97 -25.22 -12.71
N VAL A 192 6.95 -24.34 -12.94
CA VAL A 192 8.28 -24.42 -12.33
C VAL A 192 8.81 -23.06 -11.89
N VAL A 193 9.70 -23.06 -10.90
CA VAL A 193 10.58 -21.92 -10.63
C VAL A 193 11.87 -22.13 -11.42
N VAL A 194 12.21 -21.16 -12.27
CA VAL A 194 13.52 -21.10 -12.92
C VAL A 194 14.43 -20.14 -12.18
N ARG A 195 15.64 -20.59 -11.86
CA ARG A 195 16.71 -19.76 -11.29
C ARG A 195 17.88 -19.69 -12.27
N ASN A 196 18.40 -18.50 -12.54
CA ASN A 196 19.54 -18.35 -13.44
C ASN A 196 20.38 -17.08 -13.16
N THR A 197 21.51 -16.96 -13.86
CA THR A 197 22.41 -15.81 -13.86
C THR A 197 22.57 -15.34 -15.30
N TYR A 198 22.60 -14.02 -15.52
CA TYR A 198 22.84 -13.40 -16.82
C TYR A 198 24.14 -12.59 -16.78
N GLN A 199 25.13 -13.00 -17.57
CA GLN A 199 26.48 -12.45 -17.61
C GLN A 199 27.00 -12.48 -19.05
N ASP A 200 27.89 -11.56 -19.42
CA ASP A 200 28.55 -11.52 -20.74
C ASP A 200 27.58 -11.62 -21.93
N GLY A 201 26.41 -10.97 -21.81
CA GLY A 201 25.37 -10.95 -22.83
C GLY A 201 24.49 -12.21 -22.92
N LYS A 202 24.72 -13.25 -22.09
CA LYS A 202 24.06 -14.55 -22.17
C LYS A 202 23.51 -15.05 -20.82
N TRP A 203 22.51 -15.91 -20.90
CA TRP A 203 22.03 -16.69 -19.76
C TRP A 203 22.95 -17.90 -19.51
N GLY A 204 23.17 -18.24 -18.25
CA GLY A 204 23.79 -19.50 -17.86
C GLY A 204 22.85 -20.71 -17.96
N ALA A 205 23.26 -21.85 -17.43
CA ALA A 205 22.40 -23.03 -17.32
C ALA A 205 21.25 -22.78 -16.32
N GLU A 206 20.00 -23.04 -16.72
CA GLU A 206 18.82 -22.88 -15.85
C GLU A 206 18.82 -23.92 -14.71
N GLU A 207 18.51 -23.49 -13.49
CA GLU A 207 18.18 -24.37 -12.35
C GLU A 207 16.67 -24.37 -12.13
N ARG A 208 16.01 -25.45 -12.54
CA ARG A 208 14.55 -25.62 -12.48
C ARG A 208 14.14 -26.32 -11.18
N SER A 209 12.99 -25.95 -10.61
CA SER A 209 12.36 -26.71 -9.51
C SER A 209 11.53 -27.87 -10.05
N GLU A 210 11.23 -28.86 -9.22
CA GLU A 210 10.32 -29.97 -9.57
C GLU A 210 8.86 -29.50 -9.68
N LEU A 211 8.47 -28.58 -8.81
CA LEU A 211 7.13 -27.99 -8.74
C LEU A 211 7.21 -26.49 -8.43
N LEU A 212 6.16 -25.77 -8.79
CA LEU A 212 5.93 -24.39 -8.40
C LEU A 212 5.33 -24.34 -6.98
N PRO A 213 5.97 -23.70 -5.97
CA PRO A 213 5.41 -23.58 -4.62
C PRO A 213 4.33 -22.47 -4.52
N TYR A 214 3.85 -21.97 -5.66
CA TYR A 214 2.92 -20.86 -5.77
C TYR A 214 1.68 -21.30 -6.52
N LYS A 215 0.54 -20.68 -6.20
CA LYS A 215 -0.71 -20.83 -6.95
C LYS A 215 -1.12 -19.47 -7.49
N ARG A 216 -1.68 -19.44 -8.70
CA ARG A 216 -2.35 -18.25 -9.25
C ARG A 216 -3.44 -17.80 -8.27
N GLY A 217 -3.55 -16.49 -8.01
CA GLY A 217 -4.49 -15.94 -7.03
C GLY A 217 -4.13 -16.17 -5.56
N ALA A 218 -2.98 -16.78 -5.22
CA ALA A 218 -2.56 -17.02 -3.83
C ALA A 218 -1.42 -16.09 -3.37
N LEU A 219 -1.34 -15.84 -2.05
CA LEU A 219 -0.23 -15.11 -1.45
C LEU A 219 1.10 -15.82 -1.71
N MET A 220 2.05 -15.02 -2.13
CA MET A 220 3.48 -15.26 -2.15
C MET A 220 4.16 -14.31 -1.14
N GLN A 221 4.73 -14.88 -0.09
CA GLN A 221 5.91 -14.32 0.55
C GLN A 221 7.14 -14.98 -0.07
N VAL A 222 8.09 -14.18 -0.56
CA VAL A 222 9.45 -14.64 -0.91
C VAL A 222 10.44 -13.97 0.03
N THR A 223 11.18 -14.75 0.80
CA THR A 223 12.35 -14.26 1.51
C THR A 223 13.60 -14.78 0.81
N ILE A 224 14.47 -13.88 0.35
CA ILE A 224 15.79 -14.22 -0.18
C ILE A 224 16.83 -13.86 0.88
N PHE A 225 17.46 -14.87 1.47
CA PHE A 225 18.59 -14.72 2.38
C PHE A 225 19.90 -14.89 1.61
N CYS A 226 20.80 -13.92 1.71
CA CYS A 226 22.14 -14.01 1.14
C CYS A 226 23.08 -14.64 2.17
N SER A 227 23.46 -15.91 1.99
CA SER A 227 24.51 -16.54 2.81
C SER A 227 25.90 -16.28 2.22
N HIS A 228 26.95 -16.80 2.87
CA HIS A 228 28.33 -16.74 2.35
C HIS A 228 28.55 -17.52 1.04
N HIS A 229 27.70 -18.49 0.70
CA HIS A 229 27.94 -19.43 -0.42
C HIS A 229 26.80 -19.54 -1.43
N GLN A 230 25.58 -19.16 -1.03
CA GLN A 230 24.37 -19.31 -1.83
C GLN A 230 23.27 -18.33 -1.40
N TYR A 231 22.32 -18.07 -2.28
CA TYR A 231 21.02 -17.55 -1.90
C TYR A 231 20.17 -18.69 -1.34
N GLU A 232 19.41 -18.41 -0.29
CA GLU A 232 18.41 -19.30 0.26
C GLU A 232 17.06 -18.63 0.12
N VAL A 233 16.12 -19.30 -0.56
CA VAL A 233 14.80 -18.77 -0.83
C VAL A 233 13.75 -19.52 -0.02
N PHE A 234 13.02 -18.76 0.77
CA PHE A 234 11.91 -19.24 1.57
C PHE A 234 10.61 -18.73 0.95
N VAL A 235 9.63 -19.62 0.83
CA VAL A 235 8.30 -19.32 0.30
C VAL A 235 7.30 -19.56 1.42
N ASN A 236 6.53 -18.53 1.77
CA ASN A 236 5.54 -18.57 2.86
C ASN A 236 6.12 -19.10 4.21
N GLY A 237 7.42 -18.88 4.43
CA GLY A 237 8.16 -19.32 5.62
C GLY A 237 8.99 -20.59 5.43
N GLU A 238 8.69 -21.42 4.42
CA GLU A 238 9.38 -22.70 4.19
C GLU A 238 10.53 -22.55 3.20
N LYS A 239 11.70 -23.11 3.53
CA LYS A 239 12.87 -23.12 2.63
C LYS A 239 12.60 -24.03 1.44
N THR A 240 12.36 -23.45 0.27
CA THR A 240 11.99 -24.19 -0.95
C THR A 240 13.13 -24.29 -1.96
N HIS A 241 14.05 -23.32 -1.99
CA HIS A 241 15.14 -23.32 -2.95
C HIS A 241 16.45 -22.81 -2.35
N THR A 242 17.55 -23.28 -2.92
CA THR A 242 18.86 -22.63 -2.83
C THR A 242 19.36 -22.30 -4.24
N TYR A 243 20.35 -21.42 -4.33
CA TYR A 243 21.05 -21.12 -5.58
C TYR A 243 22.49 -20.70 -5.26
N LYS A 244 23.48 -21.47 -5.71
CA LYS A 244 24.89 -21.17 -5.43
C LYS A 244 25.30 -19.86 -6.10
N HIS A 245 26.15 -19.08 -5.42
CA HIS A 245 26.63 -17.80 -5.95
C HIS A 245 27.47 -18.01 -7.21
N ARG A 246 26.88 -17.79 -8.40
CA ARG A 246 27.60 -17.74 -9.68
C ARG A 246 28.26 -16.38 -9.91
N TYR A 247 27.72 -15.32 -9.30
CA TYR A 247 28.40 -14.04 -9.12
C TYR A 247 28.80 -13.89 -7.65
N THR A 248 30.09 -13.75 -7.39
CA THR A 248 30.64 -13.78 -6.03
C THR A 248 30.94 -12.41 -5.43
N LYS A 249 30.94 -11.35 -6.25
CA LYS A 249 31.07 -9.95 -5.82
C LYS A 249 29.73 -9.41 -5.33
N LEU A 250 29.31 -9.83 -4.15
CA LEU A 250 27.98 -9.55 -3.60
C LEU A 250 27.74 -8.04 -3.43
N GLU A 251 28.79 -7.30 -3.08
CA GLU A 251 28.80 -5.85 -2.88
C GLU A 251 28.51 -5.05 -4.16
N GLU A 252 28.72 -5.64 -5.35
CA GLU A 252 28.36 -5.04 -6.65
C GLU A 252 26.89 -5.34 -7.04
N ILE A 253 26.14 -6.12 -6.25
CA ILE A 253 24.72 -6.44 -6.48
C ILE A 253 23.86 -5.39 -5.78
N ASP A 254 23.58 -4.31 -6.51
CA ASP A 254 23.05 -3.05 -5.97
C ASP A 254 21.61 -2.73 -6.42
N VAL A 255 20.93 -3.59 -7.18
CA VAL A 255 19.55 -3.35 -7.65
C VAL A 255 18.66 -4.58 -7.48
N LEU A 256 17.49 -4.38 -6.86
CA LEU A 256 16.34 -5.29 -6.89
C LEU A 256 15.40 -4.86 -8.04
N ASP A 257 14.95 -5.83 -8.86
CA ASP A 257 14.11 -5.62 -10.05
C ASP A 257 12.97 -6.67 -10.05
N ILE A 258 11.72 -6.23 -9.89
CA ILE A 258 10.52 -7.10 -9.80
C ILE A 258 9.60 -6.85 -11.00
N ARG A 259 9.14 -7.93 -11.64
CA ARG A 259 8.41 -7.92 -12.92
C ARG A 259 7.31 -8.98 -12.96
N GLY A 260 6.36 -8.82 -13.87
CA GLY A 260 5.39 -9.85 -14.24
C GLY A 260 4.04 -9.75 -13.52
N ASP A 261 3.28 -10.83 -13.59
CA ASP A 261 1.83 -10.86 -13.34
C ASP A 261 1.49 -11.07 -11.85
N MET A 262 1.51 -10.01 -11.06
CA MET A 262 1.24 -10.05 -9.61
C MET A 262 0.02 -9.15 -9.27
N GLN A 263 -1.08 -9.73 -8.76
CA GLN A 263 -2.33 -9.02 -8.34
C GLN A 263 -2.83 -9.55 -6.99
N VAL A 264 -3.30 -8.65 -6.11
CA VAL A 264 -3.03 -8.70 -4.66
C VAL A 264 -4.42 -8.54 -3.87
N GLY A 265 -4.67 -9.09 -2.64
CA GLY A 265 -5.99 -9.09 -1.86
C GLY A 265 -5.99 -9.11 -0.26
N ILE A 266 -7.10 -8.88 0.49
CA ILE A 266 -7.10 -8.59 1.98
C ILE A 266 -7.34 -9.81 2.91
N SER A 267 -6.62 -9.93 4.05
CA SER A 267 -6.88 -10.95 5.10
C SER A 267 -6.69 -10.44 6.57
N LEU A 268 -7.46 -10.97 7.52
CA LEU A 268 -7.22 -10.88 8.99
C LEU A 268 -6.71 -12.22 9.53
N ARG A 269 -5.61 -12.19 10.29
CA ARG A 269 -4.80 -13.36 10.65
C ARG A 269 -4.57 -13.47 12.16
N HIS A 270 -4.33 -14.70 12.58
CA HIS A 270 -3.91 -15.10 13.92
C HIS A 270 -2.69 -16.02 13.80
N LYS A 271 -2.01 -16.29 14.92
CA LYS A 271 -0.75 -17.08 14.99
C LYS A 271 -0.71 -18.39 14.19
N HIS A 272 -1.85 -19.03 13.95
CA HIS A 272 -1.96 -20.35 13.30
C HIS A 272 -2.82 -20.37 12.02
N GLY A 273 -3.27 -19.23 11.50
CA GLY A 273 -4.18 -19.23 10.36
C GLY A 273 -4.71 -17.87 9.89
N ILE A 274 -5.86 -17.89 9.24
CA ILE A 274 -6.57 -16.73 8.70
C ILE A 274 -8.00 -16.78 9.22
N ALA A 275 -8.34 -15.91 10.16
CA ALA A 275 -9.67 -15.86 10.76
C ALA A 275 -10.72 -15.40 9.74
N PHE A 276 -10.35 -14.44 8.89
CA PHE A 276 -11.18 -13.90 7.82
C PHE A 276 -10.33 -13.52 6.61
N ASP A 277 -10.51 -14.24 5.51
CA ASP A 277 -10.01 -13.85 4.20
C ASP A 277 -11.11 -13.10 3.43
N TYR A 278 -10.75 -11.97 2.82
CA TYR A 278 -11.64 -11.14 2.04
C TYR A 278 -10.99 -10.85 0.68
N SER A 279 -11.40 -11.64 -0.32
CA SER A 279 -10.76 -11.73 -1.63
C SER A 279 -11.68 -11.27 -2.77
N PRO A 280 -11.61 -9.98 -3.18
CA PRO A 280 -12.25 -9.48 -4.39
C PRO A 280 -11.64 -10.14 -5.64
N ARG A 281 -12.47 -10.75 -6.48
CA ARG A 281 -12.07 -11.39 -7.75
C ARG A 281 -12.73 -10.65 -8.92
N PHE A 282 -11.96 -9.75 -9.54
CA PHE A 282 -12.49 -8.87 -10.60
C PHE A 282 -12.93 -9.61 -11.87
N ASP A 283 -12.34 -10.77 -12.18
CA ASP A 283 -12.65 -11.53 -13.40
C ASP A 283 -13.85 -12.47 -13.21
N GLU A 284 -14.10 -12.91 -11.97
CA GLU A 284 -15.31 -13.64 -11.58
C GLU A 284 -16.47 -12.69 -11.22
N ASN A 285 -16.20 -11.38 -11.09
CA ASN A 285 -17.14 -10.34 -10.61
C ASN A 285 -17.76 -10.64 -9.22
N VAL A 286 -17.01 -11.29 -8.33
CA VAL A 286 -17.45 -11.65 -6.97
C VAL A 286 -16.42 -11.31 -5.90
N VAL A 287 -16.87 -11.20 -4.67
CA VAL A 287 -16.04 -11.25 -3.47
C VAL A 287 -16.14 -12.63 -2.84
N VAL A 288 -15.00 -13.27 -2.62
CA VAL A 288 -14.91 -14.55 -1.89
C VAL A 288 -14.49 -14.27 -0.46
N ARG A 289 -15.19 -14.90 0.50
CA ARG A 289 -14.90 -14.84 1.93
C ARG A 289 -14.67 -16.24 2.48
N ASN A 290 -13.64 -16.44 3.31
CA ASN A 290 -13.35 -17.74 3.89
C ASN A 290 -12.50 -17.64 5.18
N THR A 291 -12.21 -18.78 5.81
CA THR A 291 -11.36 -18.95 6.99
C THR A 291 -10.39 -20.09 6.71
N TYR A 292 -9.13 -19.95 7.12
CA TYR A 292 -8.10 -20.98 7.07
C TYR A 292 -7.68 -21.36 8.49
N GLN A 293 -7.94 -22.60 8.89
CA GLN A 293 -7.60 -23.15 10.20
C GLN A 293 -7.26 -24.64 10.08
N ASP A 294 -6.46 -25.17 11.01
CA ASP A 294 -6.05 -26.58 11.04
C ASP A 294 -5.47 -27.10 9.70
N GLY A 295 -4.70 -26.23 9.01
CA GLY A 295 -4.05 -26.55 7.74
C GLY A 295 -4.98 -26.61 6.52
N LYS A 296 -6.23 -26.15 6.62
CA LYS A 296 -7.21 -26.21 5.52
C LYS A 296 -8.12 -24.97 5.45
N TRP A 297 -8.61 -24.71 4.24
CA TRP A 297 -9.68 -23.73 3.99
C TRP A 297 -11.05 -24.32 4.32
N GLY A 298 -11.96 -23.47 4.80
CA GLY A 298 -13.39 -23.77 4.87
C GLY A 298 -14.10 -23.69 3.51
N ALA A 299 -15.43 -23.77 3.52
CA ALA A 299 -16.24 -23.55 2.31
C ALA A 299 -16.29 -22.05 1.94
N GLU A 300 -16.08 -21.72 0.67
CA GLU A 300 -16.13 -20.33 0.17
C GLU A 300 -17.53 -19.70 0.30
N GLU A 301 -17.62 -18.48 0.83
CA GLU A 301 -18.81 -17.62 0.76
C GLU A 301 -18.63 -16.56 -0.34
N ARG A 302 -19.40 -16.70 -1.42
CA ARG A 302 -19.33 -15.87 -2.63
C ARG A 302 -20.40 -14.77 -2.61
N SER A 303 -20.09 -13.58 -3.09
CA SER A 303 -21.08 -12.50 -3.28
C SER A 303 -21.77 -12.60 -4.64
N GLU A 304 -22.91 -11.90 -4.80
CA GLU A 304 -23.60 -11.80 -6.09
C GLU A 304 -22.91 -10.83 -7.06
N LEU A 305 -22.28 -9.77 -6.52
CA LEU A 305 -21.60 -8.72 -7.28
C LEU A 305 -20.32 -8.25 -6.57
N LEU A 306 -19.42 -7.70 -7.37
CA LEU A 306 -18.21 -7.02 -6.91
C LEU A 306 -18.52 -5.53 -6.62
N PRO A 307 -18.28 -5.01 -5.41
CA PRO A 307 -18.51 -3.59 -5.09
C PRO A 307 -17.37 -2.67 -5.56
N TYR A 308 -16.48 -3.16 -6.43
CA TYR A 308 -15.24 -2.52 -6.83
C TYR A 308 -15.21 -2.24 -8.33
N LYS A 309 -14.58 -1.14 -8.74
CA LYS A 309 -14.31 -0.81 -10.14
C LYS A 309 -12.81 -0.66 -10.34
N ARG A 310 -12.26 -1.24 -11.42
CA ARG A 310 -10.83 -1.15 -11.73
C ARG A 310 -10.43 0.32 -11.89
N GLY A 311 -9.30 0.71 -11.28
CA GLY A 311 -8.81 2.09 -11.30
C GLY A 311 -9.60 3.10 -10.44
N ALA A 312 -10.66 2.68 -9.74
CA ALA A 312 -11.37 3.54 -8.81
C ALA A 312 -10.75 3.49 -7.40
N LEU A 313 -10.65 4.64 -6.75
CA LEU A 313 -10.36 4.73 -5.32
C LEU A 313 -11.45 4.03 -4.50
N MET A 314 -11.06 3.41 -3.40
CA MET A 314 -11.95 2.70 -2.49
C MET A 314 -11.47 2.80 -1.04
N GLN A 315 -12.42 2.92 -0.12
CA GLN A 315 -12.20 2.68 1.31
C GLN A 315 -12.84 1.34 1.67
N VAL A 316 -12.12 0.46 2.35
CA VAL A 316 -12.66 -0.79 2.91
C VAL A 316 -12.56 -0.72 4.42
N THR A 317 -13.67 -0.89 5.12
CA THR A 317 -13.73 -0.94 6.59
C THR A 317 -14.29 -2.29 7.00
N ILE A 318 -13.57 -3.02 7.85
CA ILE A 318 -13.99 -4.32 8.38
C ILE A 318 -14.29 -4.14 9.86
N PHE A 319 -15.57 -4.19 10.24
CA PHE A 319 -15.98 -4.22 11.65
C PHE A 319 -16.03 -5.66 12.14
N CYS A 320 -15.29 -5.98 13.19
CA CYS A 320 -15.45 -7.23 13.93
C CYS A 320 -16.52 -7.03 15.01
N SER A 321 -17.70 -7.61 14.83
CA SER A 321 -18.78 -7.63 15.84
C SER A 321 -18.68 -8.89 16.71
N HIS A 322 -19.55 -9.05 17.71
CA HIS A 322 -19.62 -10.29 18.52
C HIS A 322 -20.01 -11.56 17.73
N HIS A 323 -20.57 -11.45 16.52
CA HIS A 323 -21.16 -12.59 15.80
C HIS A 323 -20.63 -12.77 14.37
N GLN A 324 -20.12 -11.71 13.76
CA GLN A 324 -19.67 -11.69 12.36
C GLN A 324 -18.71 -10.53 12.07
N TYR A 325 -17.96 -10.66 10.99
CA TYR A 325 -17.34 -9.51 10.33
C TYR A 325 -18.39 -8.79 9.47
N GLU A 326 -18.31 -7.47 9.42
CA GLU A 326 -19.13 -6.62 8.56
C GLU A 326 -18.21 -5.76 7.70
N VAL A 327 -18.34 -5.85 6.38
CA VAL A 327 -17.47 -5.14 5.43
C VAL A 327 -18.22 -4.03 4.73
N PHE A 328 -17.68 -2.83 4.88
CA PHE A 328 -18.18 -1.62 4.26
C PHE A 328 -17.22 -1.20 3.16
N VAL A 329 -17.75 -0.83 1.99
CA VAL A 329 -16.98 -0.24 0.89
C VAL A 329 -17.49 1.17 0.65
N ASN A 330 -16.60 2.16 0.71
CA ASN A 330 -16.94 3.58 0.57
C ASN A 330 -18.06 4.07 1.52
N GLY A 331 -18.16 3.44 2.70
CA GLY A 331 -19.18 3.74 3.72
C GLY A 331 -20.48 2.91 3.61
N GLU A 332 -20.71 2.18 2.52
CA GLU A 332 -21.89 1.33 2.35
C GLU A 332 -21.59 -0.11 2.80
N LYS A 333 -22.50 -0.73 3.57
CA LYS A 333 -22.37 -2.13 4.00
C LYS A 333 -22.60 -3.05 2.80
N THR A 334 -21.58 -3.80 2.41
CA THR A 334 -21.63 -4.66 1.21
C THR A 334 -21.65 -6.14 1.54
N HIS A 335 -20.97 -6.56 2.61
CA HIS A 335 -20.83 -7.97 2.96
C HIS A 335 -20.88 -8.18 4.47
N THR A 336 -21.28 -9.38 4.87
CA THR A 336 -21.04 -9.93 6.21
C THR A 336 -20.36 -11.29 6.09
N TYR A 337 -19.76 -11.78 7.18
CA TYR A 337 -19.20 -13.13 7.25
C TYR A 337 -19.24 -13.62 8.69
N LYS A 338 -19.97 -14.70 8.97
CA LYS A 338 -20.13 -15.22 10.34
C LYS A 338 -18.81 -15.77 10.87
N HIS A 339 -18.55 -15.56 12.16
CA HIS A 339 -17.32 -16.02 12.80
C HIS A 339 -17.22 -17.54 12.76
N ARG A 340 -16.27 -18.07 11.98
CA ARG A 340 -15.91 -19.50 11.97
C ARG A 340 -14.72 -19.80 12.89
N TYR A 341 -13.82 -18.83 13.04
CA TYR A 341 -12.81 -18.78 14.08
C TYR A 341 -13.33 -17.89 15.22
N THR A 342 -13.34 -18.41 16.45
CA THR A 342 -14.09 -17.81 17.57
C THR A 342 -13.24 -17.10 18.61
N LYS A 343 -11.92 -17.32 18.62
CA LYS A 343 -10.96 -16.65 19.50
C LYS A 343 -10.51 -15.32 18.91
N LEU A 344 -11.42 -14.35 18.86
CA LEU A 344 -11.18 -13.08 18.16
C LEU A 344 -10.02 -12.27 18.75
N GLU A 345 -9.69 -12.51 20.02
CA GLU A 345 -8.55 -11.96 20.75
C GLU A 345 -7.17 -12.48 20.29
N GLU A 346 -7.11 -13.61 19.58
CA GLU A 346 -5.88 -14.13 18.97
C GLU A 346 -5.60 -13.52 17.57
N ILE A 347 -6.47 -12.63 17.07
CA ILE A 347 -6.32 -11.96 15.76
C ILE A 347 -5.48 -10.69 15.93
N ASP A 348 -4.23 -10.74 15.48
CA ASP A 348 -3.19 -9.73 15.71
C ASP A 348 -2.64 -9.08 14.43
N VAL A 349 -2.95 -9.62 13.25
CA VAL A 349 -2.37 -9.19 11.97
C VAL A 349 -3.45 -8.89 10.92
N LEU A 350 -3.49 -7.64 10.45
CA LEU A 350 -4.18 -7.22 9.22
C LEU A 350 -3.18 -7.26 8.06
N ASP A 351 -3.39 -8.20 7.14
CA ASP A 351 -2.52 -8.52 6.02
C ASP A 351 -3.20 -8.07 4.73
N ILE A 352 -2.95 -6.83 4.32
CA ILE A 352 -3.51 -6.30 3.07
C ILE A 352 -2.55 -6.52 1.93
N ARG A 353 -3.05 -7.29 0.98
CA ARG A 353 -2.52 -7.41 -0.36
C ARG A 353 -3.60 -6.71 -1.27
N GLY A 354 -3.25 -6.16 -2.43
CA GLY A 354 -4.18 -5.47 -3.35
C GLY A 354 -3.49 -5.10 -4.68
N ASP A 355 -4.00 -5.43 -5.89
CA ASP A 355 -3.58 -4.64 -7.09
C ASP A 355 -4.29 -3.29 -6.98
N MET A 356 -3.76 -2.53 -6.04
CA MET A 356 -4.46 -1.57 -5.22
C MET A 356 -3.34 -0.77 -4.61
N GLN A 357 -3.35 0.52 -4.89
CA GLN A 357 -2.47 1.43 -4.18
C GLN A 357 -3.04 1.52 -2.77
N LEU A 358 -2.35 0.90 -1.81
CA LEU A 358 -2.71 0.93 -0.40
C LEU A 358 -2.51 2.35 0.12
N THR A 359 -3.59 3.10 0.24
CA THR A 359 -3.56 4.51 0.64
C THR A 359 -3.56 4.68 2.16
N PHE A 360 -4.13 3.72 2.90
CA PHE A 360 -4.05 3.61 4.36
C PHE A 360 -4.56 2.25 4.85
N VAL A 361 -4.05 1.83 6.01
CA VAL A 361 -4.48 0.65 6.78
C VAL A 361 -4.58 1.05 8.26
N GLN A 362 -5.78 1.01 8.86
CA GLN A 362 -5.98 1.18 10.30
C GLN A 362 -6.35 -0.18 10.93
N PRO A 363 -5.54 -0.71 11.87
CA PRO A 363 -5.96 -1.81 12.74
C PRO A 363 -7.06 -1.37 13.73
#